data_AF-A0AAV4ZLG0-F1
#
_entry.id   AF-A0AAV4ZLG0-F1
#
_cell.length_a   1.000
_cell.length_b   1.000
_cell.length_c   1.000
_cell.angle_alpha   90.00
_cell.angle_beta   90.00
_cell.angle_gamma   90.00
#
_symmetry.space_group_name_H-M   'P 1'
#
loop_
_entity.id
_entity.type
_entity.pdbx_description
1 polymer ?
#
loop_
_entity_poly.entity_id
_entity_poly.type
_entity_poly.pdbx_seq_one_letter_code
_entity_poly.pdbx_strand_id
1 'polypeptide(L)'
;MGFDTIDTFPEPTDLAKFFPEPEELPVPPPTLTDAERKRIERQARRDAGLPDPRTVDLAIVTALAAALESADVAGRLREQGHARGLTLDLEPVLREALAGIRRARVEGQPVRKREAAIALQQRLRLRLR
;
A
#
# COMPACT_ATOMS: atom_id res chain seq x y z
N MET A 1 -69.85 30.39 -37.83
CA MET A 1 -69.13 31.44 -37.09
C MET A 1 -68.62 30.79 -35.80
N GLY A 2 -67.35 30.69 -35.45
CA GLY A 2 -66.05 30.80 -36.11
C GLY A 2 -65.13 30.03 -35.15
N PHE A 3 -64.31 29.12 -35.66
CA PHE A 3 -63.29 28.47 -34.82
C PHE A 3 -62.16 29.48 -34.66
N ASP A 4 -62.06 30.13 -33.50
CA ASP A 4 -60.93 30.98 -33.17
C ASP A 4 -59.67 30.10 -33.09
N THR A 5 -58.84 30.27 -34.10
CA THR A 5 -57.48 29.77 -34.22
C THR A 5 -56.66 30.14 -32.98
N ILE A 6 -56.18 29.14 -32.25
CA ILE A 6 -55.08 29.29 -31.29
C ILE A 6 -53.79 29.42 -32.11
N ASP A 7 -53.63 30.54 -32.83
CA ASP A 7 -52.42 30.91 -33.56
C ASP A 7 -51.72 32.03 -32.81
N THR A 8 -51.26 31.73 -31.60
CA THR A 8 -50.30 32.59 -30.91
C THR A 8 -49.26 31.71 -30.27
N PHE A 9 -48.30 31.29 -31.08
CA PHE A 9 -47.01 30.84 -30.55
C PHE A 9 -46.35 32.05 -29.87
N PRO A 10 -45.87 31.91 -28.61
CA PRO A 10 -45.18 32.99 -27.94
C PRO A 10 -43.92 33.40 -28.72
N GLU A 11 -43.66 34.70 -28.80
CA GLU A 11 -42.47 35.23 -29.47
C GLU A 11 -41.17 34.68 -28.83
N PRO A 12 -40.09 34.49 -29.63
CA PRO A 12 -38.89 33.77 -29.21
C PRO A 12 -38.14 34.38 -28.01
N THR A 13 -38.45 35.63 -27.66
CA THR A 13 -37.91 36.34 -26.49
C THR A 13 -38.37 35.78 -25.14
N ASP A 14 -39.46 35.01 -25.08
CA ASP A 14 -39.96 34.43 -23.83
C ASP A 14 -39.30 33.08 -23.45
N LEU A 15 -38.55 32.45 -24.36
CA LEU A 15 -37.94 31.14 -24.12
C LEU A 15 -36.82 31.19 -23.07
N ALA A 16 -36.13 32.32 -22.93
CA ALA A 16 -35.09 32.52 -21.91
C ALA A 16 -35.64 32.46 -20.47
N LYS A 17 -36.95 32.66 -20.28
CA LYS A 17 -37.61 32.57 -18.98
C LYS A 17 -37.89 31.14 -18.54
N PHE A 18 -37.94 30.20 -19.50
CA PHE A 18 -38.24 28.79 -19.24
C PHE A 18 -36.99 27.91 -19.12
N PHE A 19 -35.84 28.40 -19.58
CA PHE A 19 -34.55 27.72 -19.48
C PHE A 19 -33.54 28.64 -18.78
N PRO A 20 -33.58 28.74 -17.44
CA PRO A 20 -32.50 29.39 -16.71
C PRO A 20 -31.17 28.74 -17.12
N GLU A 21 -30.14 29.56 -17.32
CA GLU A 21 -28.81 29.05 -17.65
C GLU A 21 -28.42 27.98 -16.62
N PRO A 22 -27.98 26.79 -17.06
CA PRO A 22 -27.65 25.72 -16.13
C PRO A 22 -26.55 26.21 -15.20
N GLU A 23 -26.84 26.26 -13.89
CA GLU A 23 -25.83 26.52 -12.87
C GLU A 23 -24.64 25.59 -13.13
N GLU A 24 -23.44 26.17 -13.20
CA GLU A 24 -22.21 25.40 -13.40
C GLU A 24 -22.13 24.31 -12.32
N LEU A 25 -22.26 23.05 -12.73
CA LEU A 25 -22.16 21.92 -11.81
C LEU A 25 -20.82 22.03 -11.06
N PRO A 26 -20.80 21.84 -9.73
CA PRO A 26 -19.57 21.90 -8.97
C PRO A 26 -18.58 20.91 -9.55
N VAL A 27 -17.39 21.41 -9.93
CA VAL A 27 -16.31 20.59 -10.49
C VAL A 27 -16.02 19.45 -9.51
N PRO A 28 -16.05 18.18 -9.93
CA PRO A 28 -15.74 17.07 -9.04
C PRO A 28 -14.33 17.26 -8.48
N PRO A 29 -14.10 16.93 -7.19
CA PRO A 29 -12.80 17.11 -6.57
C PRO A 29 -11.73 16.35 -7.39
N PRO A 30 -10.54 16.93 -7.58
CA PRO A 30 -9.49 16.32 -8.38
C PRO A 30 -9.16 14.93 -7.83
N THR A 31 -9.24 13.90 -8.68
CA THR A 31 -8.87 12.54 -8.30
C THR A 31 -7.36 12.46 -8.15
N LEU A 32 -6.89 12.18 -6.93
CA LEU A 32 -5.47 11.97 -6.65
C LEU A 32 -4.87 10.94 -7.60
N THR A 33 -3.79 11.32 -8.27
CA THR A 33 -3.03 10.44 -9.16
C THR A 33 -2.35 9.31 -8.36
N ASP A 34 -2.05 8.18 -8.99
CA ASP A 34 -1.36 7.07 -8.33
C ASP A 34 -0.01 7.45 -7.73
N ALA A 35 0.67 8.42 -8.35
CA ALA A 35 1.93 8.96 -7.86
C ALA A 35 1.76 9.73 -6.54
N GLU A 36 0.71 10.54 -6.43
CA GLU A 36 0.37 11.29 -5.21
C GLU A 36 -0.05 10.36 -4.09
N ARG A 37 -0.89 9.35 -4.41
CA ARG A 37 -1.28 8.30 -3.45
C ARG A 37 -0.06 7.61 -2.85
N LYS A 38 0.91 7.20 -3.68
CA LYS A 38 2.16 6.58 -3.23
C LYS A 38 3.03 7.53 -2.39
N ARG A 39 3.02 8.83 -2.68
CA ARG A 39 3.74 9.83 -1.87
C ARG A 39 3.11 9.97 -0.48
N ILE A 40 1.79 10.07 -0.42
CA ILE A 40 1.04 10.15 0.85
C ILE A 40 1.27 8.88 1.68
N GLU A 41 1.21 7.70 1.06
CA GLU A 41 1.44 6.43 1.77
C GLU A 41 2.88 6.35 2.33
N ARG A 42 3.88 6.78 1.55
CA ARG A 42 5.28 6.83 2.02
C ARG A 42 5.46 7.83 3.15
N GLN A 43 4.79 8.98 3.07
CA GLN A 43 4.85 9.98 4.13
C GLN A 43 4.19 9.47 5.41
N ALA A 44 2.98 8.92 5.32
CA ALA A 44 2.28 8.32 6.46
C ALA A 44 3.10 7.20 7.13
N ARG A 45 3.85 6.41 6.34
CA ARG A 45 4.79 5.41 6.88
C ARG A 45 5.95 6.03 7.65
N ARG A 46 6.55 7.11 7.11
CA ARG A 46 7.63 7.85 7.78
C ARG A 46 7.14 8.46 9.08
N ASP A 47 5.98 9.10 9.05
CA ASP A 47 5.33 9.70 10.23
C ASP A 47 5.05 8.63 11.30
N ALA A 48 4.70 7.41 10.89
CA ALA A 48 4.52 6.25 11.77
C ALA A 48 5.83 5.56 12.21
N GLY A 49 6.99 6.05 11.78
CA GLY A 49 8.31 5.45 12.07
C GLY A 49 8.53 4.08 11.41
N LEU A 50 7.73 3.74 10.40
CA LEU A 50 7.80 2.44 9.72
C LEU A 50 8.87 2.44 8.62
N PRO A 51 9.71 1.40 8.56
CA PRO A 51 10.70 1.25 7.50
C PRO A 51 10.06 1.03 6.12
N ASP A 52 10.82 1.31 5.07
CA ASP A 52 10.46 0.96 3.69
C ASP A 52 10.23 -0.57 3.59
N PRO A 53 9.12 -1.03 2.98
CA PRO A 53 8.88 -2.43 2.68
C PRO A 53 10.08 -3.17 2.08
N ARG A 54 10.87 -2.53 1.19
CA ARG A 54 12.07 -3.17 0.61
C ARG A 54 13.14 -3.50 1.63
N THR A 55 13.29 -2.64 2.64
CA THR A 55 14.23 -2.87 3.74
C THR A 55 13.77 -4.02 4.63
N VAL A 56 12.46 -4.16 4.84
CA VAL A 56 11.88 -5.28 5.56
C VAL A 56 12.11 -6.59 4.80
N ASP A 57 11.86 -6.61 3.49
CA ASP A 57 12.11 -7.78 2.64
C ASP A 57 13.56 -8.22 2.66
N LEU A 58 14.48 -7.26 2.52
CA LEU A 58 15.90 -7.54 2.56
C LEU A 58 16.30 -8.18 3.90
N ALA A 59 15.82 -7.63 5.02
CA ALA A 59 16.11 -8.19 6.34
C ALA A 59 15.57 -9.62 6.51
N ILE A 60 14.38 -9.93 5.99
CA ILE A 60 13.80 -11.28 6.01
C ILE A 60 14.63 -12.24 5.17
N VAL A 61 14.98 -11.85 3.93
CA VAL A 61 15.75 -12.69 3.01
C VAL A 61 17.15 -12.96 3.57
N THR A 62 17.83 -11.94 4.10
CA THR A 62 19.14 -12.11 4.74
C THR A 62 19.08 -13.03 5.95
N ALA A 63 18.06 -12.88 6.81
CA ALA A 63 17.88 -13.75 7.98
C ALA A 63 17.62 -15.21 7.56
N LEU A 64 16.80 -15.42 6.53
CA LEU A 64 16.54 -16.76 5.99
C LEU A 64 17.81 -17.37 5.39
N ALA A 65 18.57 -16.61 4.60
CA ALA A 65 19.83 -17.08 4.02
C ALA A 65 20.83 -17.50 5.11
N ALA A 66 20.99 -16.68 6.16
CA ALA A 66 21.86 -17.01 7.28
C ALA A 66 21.42 -18.28 8.03
N ALA A 67 20.11 -18.49 8.19
CA ALA A 67 19.59 -19.70 8.81
C ALA A 67 19.81 -20.95 7.94
N LEU A 68 19.64 -20.83 6.61
CA LEU A 68 19.91 -21.91 5.66
C LEU A 68 21.39 -22.30 5.65
N GLU A 69 22.29 -21.30 5.72
CA GLU A 69 23.73 -21.51 5.80
C GLU A 69 24.12 -22.19 7.13
N SER A 70 23.60 -21.70 8.25
CA SER A 70 23.86 -22.26 9.57
C SER A 70 23.39 -23.72 9.72
N ALA A 71 22.35 -24.09 8.97
CA ALA A 71 21.80 -25.45 8.95
C ALA A 71 22.45 -26.36 7.87
N ASP A 72 23.48 -25.88 7.16
CA ASP A 72 24.12 -26.54 6.02
C ASP A 72 23.11 -27.17 5.03
N VAL A 73 22.09 -26.40 4.68
CA VAL A 73 21.05 -26.89 3.77
C VAL A 73 21.64 -27.24 2.41
N ALA A 74 22.65 -26.50 1.94
CA ALA A 74 23.31 -26.80 0.68
C ALA A 74 24.06 -28.14 0.71
N GLY A 75 24.80 -28.46 1.78
CA GLY A 75 25.44 -29.76 1.95
C GLY A 75 24.41 -30.89 1.93
N ARG A 76 23.36 -30.76 2.74
CA ARG A 76 22.27 -31.75 2.84
C ARG A 76 21.54 -31.96 1.52
N LEU A 77 21.28 -30.89 0.75
CA LEU A 77 20.68 -30.99 -0.57
C LEU A 77 21.56 -31.75 -1.57
N ARG A 78 22.88 -31.57 -1.50
CA ARG A 78 23.82 -32.32 -2.35
C ARG A 78 23.88 -33.80 -1.97
N GLU A 79 23.84 -34.11 -0.68
CA GLU A 79 23.86 -35.49 -0.18
C GLU A 79 22.55 -36.24 -0.48
N GLN A 80 21.40 -35.59 -0.27
CA GLN A 80 20.07 -36.22 -0.41
C GLN A 80 19.51 -36.12 -1.84
N GLY A 81 20.01 -35.18 -2.65
CA GLY A 81 19.49 -34.90 -3.99
C GLY A 81 18.11 -34.22 -4.02
N HIS A 82 17.52 -33.91 -2.87
CA HIS A 82 16.21 -33.27 -2.76
C HIS A 82 16.01 -32.52 -1.44
N ALA A 83 15.05 -31.59 -1.40
CA ALA A 83 14.71 -30.81 -0.19
C ALA A 83 13.70 -31.48 0.75
N ARG A 84 13.19 -32.68 0.40
CA ARG A 84 12.10 -33.31 1.15
C ARG A 84 12.54 -33.66 2.58
N GLY A 85 11.76 -33.20 3.57
CA GLY A 85 12.02 -33.47 4.99
C GLY A 85 12.93 -32.44 5.66
N LEU A 86 13.44 -31.44 4.93
CA LEU A 86 14.15 -30.32 5.53
C LEU A 86 13.17 -29.45 6.32
N THR A 87 13.54 -29.15 7.56
CA THR A 87 12.80 -28.27 8.45
C THR A 87 13.74 -27.19 8.98
N LEU A 88 13.20 -25.99 9.16
CA LEU A 88 13.90 -24.85 9.74
C LEU A 88 13.03 -24.32 10.87
N ASP A 89 13.68 -24.03 12.00
CA ASP A 89 13.05 -23.26 13.05
C ASP A 89 12.89 -21.80 12.60
N LEU A 90 11.69 -21.28 12.74
CA LEU A 90 11.33 -19.93 12.33
C LEU A 90 11.74 -18.89 13.38
N GLU A 91 11.85 -19.27 14.66
CA GLU A 91 12.23 -18.34 15.73
C GLU A 91 13.57 -17.61 15.46
N PRO A 92 14.69 -18.30 15.14
CA PRO A 92 15.95 -17.62 14.86
C PRO A 92 15.87 -16.72 13.63
N VAL A 93 15.11 -17.12 12.60
CA VAL A 93 14.90 -16.30 11.38
C VAL A 93 14.18 -15.01 11.73
N LEU A 94 13.09 -15.07 12.50
CA LEU A 94 12.32 -13.89 12.89
C LEU A 94 13.14 -12.97 13.81
N ARG A 95 13.94 -13.55 14.70
CA ARG A 95 14.82 -12.79 15.60
C ARG A 95 15.88 -12.01 14.81
N GLU A 96 16.54 -12.64 13.85
CA GLU A 96 17.54 -11.97 13.01
C GLU A 96 16.89 -10.96 12.07
N ALA A 97 15.73 -11.27 11.49
CA ALA A 97 14.98 -10.31 10.67
C ALA A 97 14.59 -9.05 11.47
N LEU A 98 14.10 -9.21 12.70
CA LEU A 98 13.83 -8.08 13.61
C LEU A 98 15.09 -7.26 13.90
N ALA A 99 16.22 -7.92 14.14
CA ALA A 99 17.49 -7.23 14.36
C ALA A 99 17.92 -6.44 13.11
N GLY A 100 17.79 -7.03 11.91
CA GLY A 100 18.06 -6.38 10.63
C GLY A 100 17.18 -5.15 10.40
N ILE A 101 15.87 -5.27 10.64
CA ILE A 101 14.93 -4.15 10.51
C ILE A 101 15.28 -3.02 11.48
N ARG A 102 15.67 -3.33 12.72
CA ARG A 102 16.05 -2.33 13.73
C ARG A 102 17.34 -1.58 13.40
N ARG A 103 18.23 -2.17 12.60
CA ARG A 103 19.45 -1.50 12.10
C ARG A 103 19.13 -0.49 11.00
N ALA A 104 17.97 -0.61 10.34
CA ALA A 104 17.51 0.38 9.38
C ALA A 104 17.25 1.73 10.05
N ARG A 105 17.22 2.79 9.23
CA ARG A 105 16.91 4.14 9.68
C ARG A 105 15.68 4.70 8.96
N VAL A 106 14.81 5.33 9.74
CA VAL A 106 13.71 6.16 9.26
C VAL A 106 14.00 7.56 9.76
N GLU A 107 14.10 8.53 8.85
CA GLU A 107 14.44 9.93 9.16
C GLU A 107 15.72 10.09 10.01
N GLY A 108 16.72 9.27 9.72
CA GLY A 108 18.01 9.29 10.41
C GLY A 108 18.02 8.61 11.79
N GLN A 109 16.87 8.21 12.31
CA GLN A 109 16.74 7.50 13.59
C GLN A 109 16.64 5.98 13.36
N PRO A 110 17.21 5.15 14.25
CA PRO A 110 17.06 3.71 14.18
C PRO A 110 15.60 3.29 14.38
N VAL A 111 15.16 2.26 13.66
CA VAL A 111 13.80 1.74 13.81
C VAL A 111 13.63 1.15 15.21
N ARG A 112 12.61 1.65 15.91
CA ARG A 112 12.23 1.19 17.23
C ARG A 112 11.65 -0.23 17.18
N LYS A 113 11.75 -0.96 18.31
CA LYS A 113 11.38 -2.38 18.37
C LYS A 113 9.92 -2.65 18.00
N ARG A 114 8.99 -1.78 18.42
CA ARG A 114 7.56 -1.94 18.17
C ARG A 114 7.24 -1.78 16.68
N GLU A 115 7.83 -0.78 16.04
CA GLU A 115 7.67 -0.40 14.64
C GLU A 115 8.28 -1.49 13.73
N ALA A 116 9.43 -2.04 14.12
CA ALA A 116 10.00 -3.21 13.45
C ALA A 116 9.07 -4.43 13.53
N ALA A 117 8.48 -4.71 14.70
CA ALA A 117 7.54 -5.81 14.86
C ALA A 117 6.26 -5.61 14.03
N ILE A 118 5.70 -4.40 14.04
CA ILE A 118 4.53 -4.05 13.22
C ILE A 118 4.85 -4.22 11.73
N ALA A 119 5.99 -3.70 11.26
CA ALA A 119 6.40 -3.81 9.87
C ALA A 119 6.58 -5.27 9.44
N LEU A 120 7.20 -6.09 10.29
CA LEU A 120 7.37 -7.53 10.04
C LEU A 120 6.01 -8.25 10.00
N GLN A 121 5.11 -7.98 10.96
CA GLN A 121 3.76 -8.55 11.00
C GLN A 121 2.94 -8.18 9.77
N GLN A 122 2.95 -6.89 9.39
CA GLN A 122 2.28 -6.41 8.18
C GLN A 122 2.82 -7.12 6.94
N ARG A 123 4.15 -7.28 6.84
CA ARG A 123 4.77 -7.87 5.66
C ARG A 123 4.47 -9.36 5.53
N LEU A 124 4.51 -10.08 6.65
CA LEU A 124 4.18 -11.50 6.74
C LEU A 124 2.67 -11.78 6.82
N ARG A 125 1.83 -10.74 6.79
CA ARG A 125 0.37 -10.84 6.94
C ARG A 125 -0.05 -11.58 8.22
N LEU A 126 0.75 -11.46 9.27
CA LEU A 126 0.42 -11.99 10.59
C LEU A 126 -0.69 -11.10 11.16
N ARG A 127 -1.79 -11.72 11.58
CA ARG A 127 -2.93 -10.98 12.13
C ARG A 127 -2.47 -10.20 13.37
N LEU A 128 -2.67 -8.89 13.36
CA LEU A 128 -2.69 -8.06 14.55
C LEU A 128 -3.95 -8.47 15.34
N ARG A 129 -3.78 -9.26 16.40
CA ARG A 129 -4.85 -9.47 17.39
C ARG A 129 -4.83 -8.33 18.39
#